data_AF-A0A2P2D382-F1
#
_entry.id   AF-A0A2P2D382-F1
#
_cell.length_a   1.000
_cell.length_b   1.000
_cell.length_c   1.000
_cell.angle_alpha   90.00
_cell.angle_beta   90.00
_cell.angle_gamma   90.00
#
_symmetry.space_group_name_H-M   'P 1'
#
loop_
_entity.id
_entity.type
_entity.pdbx_description
1 polymer ?
#
loop_
_entity_poly.entity_id
_entity_poly.type
_entity_poly.pdbx_seq_one_letter_code
_entity_poly.pdbx_strand_id
1 'polypeptide(L)' 'MIFSERNPLAGLGIGWIDAHLLASCVLGRAKLYSADLSLAKAAEKLGIAEITT' A
#
# COMPACT_ATOMS: atom_id res chain seq x y z
N MET A 1 5.17 13.00 0.38
CA MET A 1 5.98 13.03 -0.85
C MET A 1 7.01 11.89 -0.90
N ILE A 2 8.00 11.85 0.00
CA ILE A 2 9.16 10.93 -0.08
C ILE A 2 8.82 9.43 -0.17
N PHE A 3 7.77 8.96 0.52
CA PHE A 3 7.42 7.53 0.51
C PHE A 3 6.96 7.04 -0.88
N SER A 4 6.15 7.83 -1.59
CA SER A 4 5.68 7.52 -2.95
C SER A 4 6.74 7.72 -4.03
N GLU A 5 7.81 8.46 -3.73
CA GLU A 5 8.97 8.60 -4.64
C GLU A 5 9.92 7.41 -4.51
N ARG A 6 10.08 6.87 -3.29
CA ARG A 6 10.92 5.69 -3.01
C ARG A 6 10.22 4.37 -3.32
N ASN A 7 8.90 4.37 -3.35
CA ASN A 7 8.08 3.22 -3.71
C ASN A 7 7.26 3.57 -4.95
N PRO A 8 7.45 2.90 -6.10
CA PRO A 8 6.76 3.23 -7.34
C PRO A 8 5.26 2.88 -7.24
N LEU A 9 4.50 3.81 -6.67
CA LEU A 9 3.07 3.71 -6.42
C LEU A 9 2.23 4.45 -7.47
N ALA A 10 2.86 5.22 -8.34
CA ALA A 10 2.19 5.92 -9.45
C ALA A 10 1.57 4.92 -10.44
N GLY A 11 0.40 5.26 -10.97
CA GLY A 11 -0.32 4.42 -11.95
C GLY A 11 -1.01 3.19 -11.37
N LEU A 12 -1.02 3.02 -10.05
CA LEU A 12 -1.71 1.92 -9.36
C LEU A 12 -3.19 2.21 -9.05
N GLY A 13 -3.70 3.38 -9.42
CA GLY A 13 -5.09 3.76 -9.17
C GLY A 13 -5.40 4.10 -7.71
N ILE A 14 -4.38 4.35 -6.88
CA ILE A 14 -4.54 4.69 -5.46
C ILE A 14 -4.40 6.20 -5.22
N GLY A 15 -5.14 6.72 -4.24
CA GLY A 15 -5.08 8.14 -3.85
C GLY A 15 -3.95 8.46 -2.87
N TRP A 16 -3.81 9.75 -2.54
CA TRP A 16 -2.82 10.19 -1.54
C TRP A 16 -3.10 9.63 -0.14
N ILE A 17 -4.37 9.46 0.22
CA ILE A 17 -4.78 8.86 1.50
C ILE A 17 -4.31 7.40 1.58
N ASP A 18 -4.51 6.64 0.50
CA ASP A 18 -4.05 5.26 0.40
C ASP A 18 -2.52 5.15 0.48
N ALA A 19 -1.80 6.07 -0.17
CA ALA A 19 -0.34 6.13 -0.07
C ALA A 19 0.13 6.40 1.37
N HIS A 20 -0.57 7.26 2.11
CA HIS A 20 -0.29 7.48 3.53
C HIS A 20 -0.62 6.28 4.41
N LEU A 21 -1.70 5.56 4.11
CA LEU A 21 -2.04 4.32 4.79
C LEU A 21 -0.96 3.25 4.56
N LEU A 22 -0.54 3.03 3.31
CA LEU A 22 0.55 2.10 2.97
C LEU A 22 1.85 2.48 3.67
N ALA A 23 2.20 3.77 3.71
CA ALA A 23 3.36 4.26 4.44
C ALA A 23 3.26 3.95 5.93
N SER A 24 2.08 4.14 6.52
CA SER A 24 1.83 3.86 7.93
C SER A 24 1.97 2.36 8.24
N CYS A 25 1.48 1.48 7.36
CA CYS A 25 1.67 0.04 7.48
C CYS A 25 3.15 -0.35 7.41
N VAL A 26 3.90 0.17 6.43
CA VAL A 26 5.35 -0.11 6.31
C VAL A 26 6.11 0.37 7.55
N LEU A 27 5.86 1.59 8.02
CA LEU A 27 6.52 2.15 9.20
C LEU A 27 6.14 1.39 10.48
N GLY A 28 4.88 0.97 10.59
CA GLY A 28 4.35 0.20 11.72
C GLY A 28 4.62 -1.30 11.65
N ARG A 29 5.27 -1.80 10.58
CA ARG A 29 5.42 -3.25 10.29
C ARG A 29 4.08 -4.01 10.34
N ALA A 30 3.01 -3.34 9.95
CA ALA A 30 1.68 -3.91 9.88
C ALA A 30 1.39 -4.41 8.46
N LYS A 31 0.59 -5.46 8.36
CA LYS A 31 0.04 -5.89 7.08
C LYS A 31 -1.24 -5.12 6.76
N LEU A 32 -1.53 -4.93 5.48
CA LEU A 32 -2.74 -4.31 4.99
C LEU A 32 -3.69 -5.36 4.42
N TYR A 33 -4.89 -5.41 4.99
CA TYR A 33 -6.04 -6.07 4.40
C TYR A 33 -6.92 -5.03 3.70
N SER A 34 -7.29 -5.29 2.45
CA SER A 34 -8.18 -4.41 1.70
C SER A 34 -9.02 -5.20 0.70
N ALA A 35 -10.30 -4.89 0.61
CA ALA A 35 -11.18 -5.37 -0.45
C ALA A 35 -11.06 -4.53 -1.74
N ASP A 36 -10.43 -3.36 -1.66
CA ASP A 36 -10.11 -2.56 -2.84
C ASP A 36 -8.94 -3.21 -3.60
N LEU A 37 -9.19 -3.60 -4.83
CA LEU A 37 -8.24 -4.33 -5.66
C LEU A 37 -6.97 -3.53 -5.97
N SER A 38 -7.09 -2.22 -6.18
CA SER A 38 -5.97 -1.33 -6.50
C SER A 38 -5.04 -1.20 -5.29
N LEU A 39 -5.62 -1.01 -4.11
CA LEU A 39 -4.91 -0.91 -2.85
C LEU A 39 -4.30 -2.24 -2.42
N ALA A 40 -5.02 -3.36 -2.61
CA ALA A 40 -4.49 -4.70 -2.35
C ALA A 40 -3.25 -4.98 -3.21
N LYS A 41 -3.31 -4.69 -4.52
CA LYS A 41 -2.15 -4.82 -5.43
C LYS A 41 -0.98 -3.92 -5.03
N ALA A 42 -1.26 -2.70 -4.56
CA ALA A 42 -0.22 -1.81 -4.05
C ALA A 42 0.44 -2.37 -2.79
N ALA A 43 -0.34 -2.94 -1.87
CA ALA A 43 0.17 -3.62 -0.68
C ALA A 43 0.98 -4.88 -1.02
N GLU A 44 0.56 -5.65 -2.03
CA GLU A 44 1.31 -6.82 -2.54
C GLU A 44 2.67 -6.40 -3.08
N LYS A 45 2.71 -5.33 -3.91
CA LYS A 45 3.97 -4.75 -4.39
C LYS A 45 4.92 -4.33 -3.28
N LEU A 46 4.37 -3.88 -2.16
CA LEU A 46 5.13 -3.48 -0.98
C LEU A 46 5.45 -4.64 -0.03
N GLY A 47 4.99 -5.87 -0.32
CA GLY A 47 5.20 -7.04 0.52
C GLY A 47 4.47 -6.99 1.86
N ILE A 48 3.44 -6.16 1.97
CA ILE A 48 2.64 -5.96 3.19
C ILE A 48 1.18 -6.38 3.04
N ALA A 49 0.77 -6.94 1.91
CA ALA A 49 -0.59 -7.46 1.77
C ALA A 49 -0.84 -8.64 2.72
N GLU A 50 -2.03 -8.69 3.31
CA GLU A 50 -2.55 -9.89 3.94
C GLU A 50 -3.70 -10.46 3.12
N ILE A 51 -3.59 -11.75 2.78
CA ILE A 51 -4.62 -12.51 2.09
C ILE A 51 -5.32 -13.36 3.14
N THR A 52 -6.61 -13.14 3.36
CA THR A 52 -7.40 -14.05 4.18
C THR A 52 -7.42 -15.41 3.49
N THR A 53 -6.84 -16.42 4.15
CA THR A 53 -6.98 -17.84 3.77
C THR A 53 -8.36 -18.35 4.14
#